data_AF-A0AA96P7A9-F1
#
_entry.id   AF-A0AA96P7A9-F1
#
_cell.length_a   1.000
_cell.length_b   1.000
_cell.length_c   1.000
_cell.angle_alpha   90.00
_cell.angle_beta   90.00
_cell.angle_gamma   90.00
#
_symmetry.space_group_name_H-M   'P 1'
#
loop_
_entity.id
_entity.type
_entity.pdbx_description
1 polymer ?
#
loop_
_entity_poly.entity_id
_entity_poly.type
_entity_poly.pdbx_seq_one_letter_code
_entity_poly.pdbx_strand_id
1 'polypeptide(L)'
;MALLVTSGRAGLASALKARTMYFAWGRGASWWGQTDVKSKTFSGSPERFSVDHAPVASLTVSDPNSSQVYEAQTDYVFDSNTGVVTRVNGGGVAPGATVQTQAVYGTTALDSGDTALVDEVGRRIASSVDFVIPDPNGNIYTPGGQRWSVVNYATRHLYVAVQFDFLEAEDETIREVGIFVDSVRAAGVPEGQLYLTPDEVAEPGYLLLLDRFSGVTRSPSKREGYSYVLVI
;
A
#
# COMPACT_ATOMS: atom_id res chain seq x y z
N MET A 1 14.63 4.70 -33.37
CA MET A 1 13.99 4.73 -32.04
C MET A 1 15.03 5.23 -31.05
N ALA A 2 14.77 6.33 -30.35
CA ALA A 2 15.70 6.87 -29.36
C ALA A 2 15.28 6.41 -27.96
N LEU A 3 16.24 5.97 -27.14
CA LEU A 3 16.03 5.66 -25.73
C LEU A 3 16.41 6.86 -24.89
N LEU A 4 15.65 7.12 -23.81
CA LEU A 4 16.00 8.17 -22.87
C LEU A 4 17.29 7.78 -22.14
N VAL A 5 18.38 8.47 -22.49
CA VAL A 5 19.70 8.28 -21.89
C VAL A 5 19.74 8.82 -20.45
N THR A 6 20.75 8.42 -19.69
CA THR A 6 20.89 8.76 -18.27
C THR A 6 20.78 10.26 -17.98
N SER A 7 21.33 11.12 -18.85
CA SER A 7 21.22 12.57 -18.72
C SER A 7 19.79 13.09 -18.88
N GLY A 8 18.98 12.47 -19.75
CA GLY A 8 17.56 12.78 -19.90
C GLY A 8 16.76 12.44 -18.64
N ARG A 9 17.03 11.28 -18.04
CA ARG A 9 16.42 10.87 -16.76
C ARG A 9 16.82 11.78 -15.60
N ALA A 10 18.08 12.20 -15.55
CA ALA A 10 18.53 13.21 -14.59
C ALA A 10 17.82 14.57 -14.79
N GLY A 11 17.56 14.96 -16.04
CA GLY A 11 16.74 16.13 -16.36
C GLY A 11 15.31 16.01 -15.85
N LEU A 12 14.66 14.85 -16.03
CA LEU A 12 13.31 14.58 -15.50
C LEU A 12 13.29 14.62 -13.96
N ALA A 13 14.29 14.02 -13.31
CA ALA A 13 14.45 14.12 -11.86
C ALA A 13 14.62 15.55 -11.37
N SER A 14 15.38 16.37 -12.11
CA SER A 14 15.52 17.79 -11.81
C SER A 14 14.20 18.56 -11.95
N ALA A 15 13.38 18.22 -12.96
CA ALA A 15 12.07 18.81 -13.12
C ALA A 15 11.11 18.41 -11.99
N LEU A 16 11.14 17.15 -11.56
CA LEU A 16 10.33 16.68 -10.43
C LEU A 16 10.76 17.31 -9.09
N LYS A 17 12.07 17.37 -8.80
CA LYS A 17 12.59 18.01 -7.58
C LYS A 17 12.20 19.49 -7.46
N ALA A 18 12.02 20.19 -8.59
CA ALA A 18 11.62 21.59 -8.59
C ALA A 18 10.13 21.82 -8.28
N ARG A 19 9.32 20.75 -8.23
CA ARG A 19 7.89 20.81 -7.94
C ARG A 19 7.60 20.47 -6.47
N THR A 20 6.51 21.00 -5.96
CA THR A 20 6.05 20.68 -4.60
C THR A 20 5.52 19.26 -4.56
N MET A 21 6.09 18.45 -3.66
CA MET A 21 5.65 17.08 -3.41
C MET A 21 4.89 17.00 -2.09
N TYR A 22 3.80 16.25 -2.09
CA TYR A 22 2.99 15.96 -0.92
C TYR A 22 2.97 14.45 -0.69
N PHE A 23 3.10 14.04 0.57
CA PHE A 23 2.79 12.69 0.99
C PHE A 23 1.37 12.69 1.55
N ALA A 24 0.49 11.89 0.96
CA ALA A 24 -0.86 11.67 1.45
C ALA A 24 -0.94 10.32 2.16
N TRP A 25 -1.84 10.23 3.12
CA TRP A 25 -2.23 8.99 3.78
C TRP A 25 -3.69 8.67 3.53
N GLY A 26 -3.99 7.39 3.41
CA GLY A 26 -5.33 6.87 3.17
C GLY A 26 -5.67 5.76 4.14
N ARG A 27 -6.95 5.67 4.52
CA ARG A 27 -7.45 4.58 5.37
C ARG A 27 -7.45 3.25 4.63
N GLY A 28 -7.38 3.25 3.30
CA GLY A 28 -7.50 2.03 2.53
C GLY A 28 -8.89 1.42 2.66
N ALA A 29 -9.03 0.17 2.21
CA ALA A 29 -10.22 -0.59 2.56
C ALA A 29 -10.12 -1.11 4.01
N SER A 30 -11.23 -1.03 4.76
CA SER A 30 -11.27 -1.42 6.18
C SER A 30 -10.91 -2.90 6.43
N TRP A 31 -11.11 -3.76 5.43
CA TRP A 31 -10.81 -5.19 5.48
C TRP A 31 -9.33 -5.54 5.19
N TRP A 32 -8.52 -4.62 4.68
CA TRP A 32 -7.11 -4.91 4.41
C TRP A 32 -6.35 -5.28 5.69
N GLY A 33 -5.62 -6.40 5.64
CA GLY A 33 -4.89 -6.94 6.80
C GLY A 33 -5.78 -7.50 7.91
N GLN A 34 -7.11 -7.48 7.76
CA GLN A 34 -8.02 -8.05 8.76
C GLN A 34 -8.02 -9.58 8.69
N THR A 35 -8.33 -10.19 9.83
CA THR A 35 -8.53 -11.63 9.96
C THR A 35 -10.00 -11.92 10.21
N ASP A 36 -10.62 -12.69 9.32
CA ASP A 36 -11.99 -13.15 9.44
C ASP A 36 -12.04 -14.64 9.73
N VAL A 37 -12.86 -15.03 10.72
CA VAL A 37 -13.16 -16.43 11.01
C VAL A 37 -14.65 -16.67 10.76
N LYS A 38 -14.99 -17.48 9.75
CA LYS A 38 -16.39 -17.72 9.34
C LYS A 38 -16.65 -19.18 8.98
N SER A 39 -17.90 -19.61 9.14
CA SER A 39 -18.35 -20.90 8.62
C SER A 39 -18.79 -20.75 7.16
N LYS A 40 -18.29 -21.62 6.28
CA LYS A 40 -18.61 -21.63 4.85
C LYS A 40 -18.98 -23.04 4.42
N THR A 41 -19.97 -23.16 3.53
CA THR A 41 -20.44 -24.45 3.03
C THR A 41 -20.07 -24.60 1.56
N PHE A 42 -19.42 -25.72 1.23
CA PHE A 42 -19.15 -26.07 -0.15
C PHE A 42 -20.47 -26.41 -0.88
N SER A 43 -20.73 -25.76 -2.01
CA SER A 43 -21.97 -25.98 -2.77
C SER A 43 -21.77 -25.76 -4.27
N GLY A 44 -22.71 -26.24 -5.09
CA GLY A 44 -22.68 -26.09 -6.55
C GLY A 44 -21.87 -27.18 -7.27
N SER A 45 -21.59 -26.94 -8.56
CA SER A 45 -20.79 -27.83 -9.41
C SER A 45 -19.85 -26.98 -10.30
N PRO A 46 -18.52 -27.00 -10.06
CA PRO A 46 -17.82 -27.66 -8.95
C PRO A 46 -18.20 -27.08 -7.58
N GLU A 47 -18.04 -27.88 -6.53
CA GLU A 47 -18.33 -27.47 -5.15
C GLU A 47 -17.36 -26.39 -4.68
N ARG A 48 -17.88 -25.20 -4.39
CA ARG A 48 -17.07 -24.02 -4.03
C ARG A 48 -17.77 -23.11 -3.02
N PHE A 49 -16.99 -22.23 -2.43
CA PHE A 49 -17.47 -21.04 -1.73
C PHE A 49 -16.49 -19.88 -1.97
N SER A 50 -16.89 -18.66 -1.58
CA SER A 50 -16.04 -17.48 -1.60
C SER A 50 -15.93 -16.89 -0.20
N VAL A 51 -14.73 -16.45 0.17
CA VAL A 51 -14.54 -15.57 1.33
C VAL A 51 -15.06 -14.17 1.02
N ASP A 52 -15.14 -13.30 2.03
CA ASP A 52 -15.90 -12.06 1.91
C ASP A 52 -15.13 -10.95 1.16
N HIS A 53 -13.80 -11.02 1.19
CA HIS A 53 -12.92 -10.08 0.50
C HIS A 53 -11.76 -10.81 -0.18
N ALA A 54 -11.16 -10.14 -1.17
CA ALA A 54 -9.96 -10.59 -1.86
C ALA A 54 -9.13 -9.36 -2.29
N PRO A 55 -7.79 -9.45 -2.37
CA PRO A 55 -7.01 -10.68 -2.25
C PRO A 55 -6.83 -11.16 -0.82
N VAL A 56 -6.45 -12.42 -0.68
CA VAL A 56 -6.26 -13.09 0.60
C VAL A 56 -4.78 -13.43 0.77
N ALA A 57 -4.17 -12.95 1.86
CA ALA A 57 -2.77 -13.19 2.18
C ALA A 57 -2.53 -14.60 2.73
N SER A 58 -3.44 -15.11 3.56
CA SER A 58 -3.41 -16.50 4.02
C SER A 58 -4.82 -17.03 4.29
N LEU A 59 -5.02 -18.32 4.05
CA LEU A 59 -6.28 -19.01 4.32
C LEU A 59 -5.98 -20.32 5.04
N THR A 60 -6.64 -20.52 6.17
CA THR A 60 -6.72 -21.81 6.86
C THR A 60 -8.16 -22.31 6.76
N VAL A 61 -8.34 -23.55 6.32
CA VAL A 61 -9.65 -24.21 6.29
C VAL A 61 -9.59 -25.38 7.28
N SER A 62 -10.51 -25.43 8.23
CA SER A 62 -10.56 -26.47 9.26
C SER A 62 -11.97 -27.02 9.43
N ASP A 63 -12.06 -28.19 10.03
CA ASP A 63 -13.34 -28.73 10.47
C ASP A 63 -13.87 -27.93 11.67
N PRO A 64 -15.16 -27.55 11.70
CA PRO A 64 -15.69 -26.72 12.78
C PRO A 64 -15.89 -27.50 14.10
N ASN A 65 -15.86 -28.83 14.07
CA ASN A 65 -16.16 -29.70 15.22
C ASN A 65 -14.95 -30.52 15.68
N SER A 66 -13.80 -30.39 15.02
CA SER A 66 -12.58 -31.14 15.34
C SER A 66 -11.32 -30.30 15.08
N SER A 67 -10.15 -30.83 15.46
CA SER A 67 -8.87 -30.15 15.22
C SER A 67 -8.31 -30.40 13.81
N GLN A 68 -9.07 -31.02 12.91
CA GLN A 68 -8.62 -31.27 11.54
C GLN A 68 -8.46 -29.96 10.79
N VAL A 69 -7.26 -29.73 10.25
CA VAL A 69 -6.96 -28.65 9.30
C VAL A 69 -6.80 -29.28 7.92
N TYR A 70 -7.52 -28.76 6.93
CA TYR A 70 -7.47 -29.24 5.56
C TYR A 70 -6.29 -28.62 4.81
N GLU A 71 -5.65 -29.40 3.95
CA GLU A 71 -4.47 -29.00 3.19
C GLU A 71 -4.84 -28.42 1.82
N ALA A 72 -4.29 -27.25 1.50
CA ALA A 72 -4.43 -26.67 0.17
C ALA A 72 -3.78 -27.56 -0.91
N GLN A 73 -4.37 -27.57 -2.11
CA GLN A 73 -4.03 -28.42 -3.26
C GLN A 73 -4.28 -29.94 -3.07
N THR A 74 -4.49 -30.41 -1.84
CA THR A 74 -4.89 -31.79 -1.54
C THR A 74 -6.41 -31.90 -1.32
N ASP A 75 -6.93 -31.07 -0.41
CA ASP A 75 -8.33 -31.12 0.02
C ASP A 75 -9.19 -30.05 -0.67
N TYR A 76 -8.59 -28.91 -0.98
CA TYR A 76 -9.21 -27.80 -1.70
C TYR A 76 -8.17 -27.05 -2.54
N VAL A 77 -8.60 -26.46 -3.64
CA VAL A 77 -7.83 -25.48 -4.42
C VAL A 77 -8.28 -24.10 -4.00
N PHE A 78 -7.32 -23.20 -3.81
CA PHE A 78 -7.56 -21.83 -3.40
C PHE A 78 -6.96 -20.84 -4.39
N ASP A 79 -7.79 -19.91 -4.85
CA ASP A 79 -7.34 -18.73 -5.60
C ASP A 79 -7.32 -17.52 -4.67
N SER A 80 -6.12 -17.08 -4.29
CA SER A 80 -5.92 -15.96 -3.39
C SER A 80 -6.32 -14.61 -3.97
N ASN A 81 -6.39 -14.46 -5.29
CA ASN A 81 -6.76 -13.19 -5.93
C ASN A 81 -8.27 -12.98 -5.94
N THR A 82 -9.03 -14.07 -6.11
CA THR A 82 -10.50 -14.03 -6.17
C THR A 82 -11.15 -14.44 -4.85
N GLY A 83 -10.40 -15.04 -3.92
CA GLY A 83 -10.93 -15.55 -2.65
C GLY A 83 -11.81 -16.80 -2.82
N VAL A 84 -11.74 -17.47 -3.98
CA VAL A 84 -12.55 -18.65 -4.28
C VAL A 84 -11.84 -19.90 -3.79
N VAL A 85 -12.56 -20.72 -3.04
CA VAL A 85 -12.12 -22.02 -2.55
C VAL A 85 -12.96 -23.08 -3.23
N THR A 86 -12.32 -24.00 -3.94
CA THR A 86 -12.96 -25.10 -4.66
C THR A 86 -12.54 -26.42 -4.02
N ARG A 87 -13.51 -27.26 -3.66
CA ARG A 87 -13.22 -28.57 -3.08
C ARG A 87 -12.55 -29.48 -4.12
N VAL A 88 -11.56 -30.25 -3.68
CA VAL A 88 -10.97 -31.33 -4.49
C VAL A 88 -11.78 -32.61 -4.29
N ASN A 89 -12.22 -33.24 -5.38
CA ASN A 89 -12.88 -34.53 -5.29
C ASN A 89 -11.87 -35.62 -4.92
N GLY A 90 -12.17 -36.43 -3.90
CA GLY A 90 -11.25 -37.41 -3.33
C GLY A 90 -10.32 -36.85 -2.25
N GLY A 91 -10.38 -35.53 -1.97
CA GLY A 91 -9.74 -34.93 -0.79
C GLY A 91 -10.48 -35.23 0.51
N GLY A 92 -9.91 -34.79 1.64
CA GLY A 92 -10.41 -35.00 2.99
C GLY A 92 -11.68 -34.24 3.36
N VAL A 93 -12.05 -33.20 2.60
CA VAL A 93 -13.33 -32.50 2.79
C VAL A 93 -14.47 -33.33 2.20
N ALA A 94 -15.52 -33.58 2.98
CA ALA A 94 -16.72 -34.29 2.48
C ALA A 94 -17.55 -33.41 1.51
N PRO A 95 -18.26 -34.00 0.54
CA PRO A 95 -19.19 -33.25 -0.32
C PRO A 95 -20.26 -32.51 0.51
N GLY A 96 -20.58 -31.27 0.13
CA GLY A 96 -21.53 -30.42 0.85
C GLY A 96 -21.11 -30.02 2.28
N ALA A 97 -19.86 -30.24 2.68
CA ALA A 97 -19.41 -29.96 4.04
C ALA A 97 -19.40 -28.47 4.37
N THR A 98 -19.73 -28.16 5.63
CA THR A 98 -19.51 -26.84 6.23
C THR A 98 -18.18 -26.86 6.97
N VAL A 99 -17.29 -25.96 6.58
CA VAL A 99 -15.95 -25.79 7.14
C VAL A 99 -15.83 -24.45 7.87
N GLN A 100 -14.90 -24.35 8.80
CA GLN A 100 -14.47 -23.08 9.36
C GLN A 100 -13.30 -22.55 8.50
N THR A 101 -13.37 -21.27 8.14
CA THR A 101 -12.31 -20.58 7.40
C THR A 101 -11.75 -19.48 8.26
N GLN A 102 -10.43 -19.42 8.41
CA GLN A 102 -9.70 -18.27 8.92
C GLN A 102 -8.94 -17.64 7.76
N ALA A 103 -9.40 -16.48 7.29
CA ALA A 103 -8.80 -15.75 6.18
C ALA A 103 -8.14 -14.48 6.70
N VAL A 104 -6.87 -14.26 6.35
CA VAL A 104 -6.18 -12.98 6.52
C VAL A 104 -6.16 -12.29 5.18
N TYR A 105 -6.75 -11.11 5.07
CA TYR A 105 -6.84 -10.41 3.79
C TYR A 105 -5.57 -9.63 3.47
N GLY A 106 -5.21 -9.65 2.19
CA GLY A 106 -4.16 -8.80 1.63
C GLY A 106 -4.66 -7.40 1.31
N THR A 107 -3.80 -6.62 0.66
CA THR A 107 -4.15 -5.33 0.06
C THR A 107 -4.41 -5.52 -1.43
N THR A 108 -5.30 -4.71 -2.00
CA THR A 108 -5.56 -4.75 -3.44
C THR A 108 -4.29 -4.39 -4.21
N ALA A 109 -3.99 -5.13 -5.28
CA ALA A 109 -2.84 -4.86 -6.13
C ALA A 109 -2.89 -3.43 -6.68
N LEU A 110 -1.72 -2.78 -6.75
CA LEU A 110 -1.56 -1.47 -7.37
C LEU A 110 -1.69 -1.58 -8.88
N ASP A 111 -2.36 -0.61 -9.50
CA ASP A 111 -2.50 -0.50 -10.94
C ASP A 111 -1.91 0.82 -11.45
N SER A 112 -1.37 0.82 -12.67
CA SER A 112 -0.82 2.05 -13.27
C SER A 112 -1.88 3.14 -13.54
N GLY A 113 -3.16 2.78 -13.52
CA GLY A 113 -4.30 3.68 -13.61
C GLY A 113 -4.79 4.21 -12.25
N ASP A 114 -4.19 3.82 -11.12
CA ASP A 114 -4.49 4.43 -9.83
C ASP A 114 -4.12 5.92 -9.87
N THR A 115 -5.08 6.80 -9.59
CA THR A 115 -4.88 8.26 -9.54
C THR A 115 -5.13 8.88 -8.18
N ALA A 116 -5.58 8.09 -7.20
CA ALA A 116 -5.93 8.55 -5.86
C ALA A 116 -5.74 7.43 -4.82
N LEU A 117 -5.74 7.81 -3.54
CA LEU A 117 -5.82 6.88 -2.43
C LEU A 117 -7.29 6.49 -2.19
N VAL A 118 -7.49 5.34 -1.57
CA VAL A 118 -8.76 4.93 -0.99
C VAL A 118 -8.93 5.65 0.34
N ASP A 119 -9.92 6.54 0.39
CA ASP A 119 -10.31 7.29 1.59
C ASP A 119 -9.12 8.06 2.20
N GLU A 120 -8.67 9.09 1.48
CA GLU A 120 -7.60 9.98 1.92
C GLU A 120 -7.97 10.68 3.24
N VAL A 121 -7.02 10.69 4.17
CA VAL A 121 -7.14 11.33 5.50
C VAL A 121 -6.51 12.72 5.50
N GLY A 122 -5.50 12.91 4.68
CA GLY A 122 -4.82 14.18 4.48
C GLY A 122 -3.41 13.99 3.94
N ARG A 123 -2.75 15.10 3.65
CA ARG A 123 -1.44 15.13 3.01
C ARG A 123 -0.53 16.21 3.57
N ARG A 124 0.75 15.88 3.70
CA ARG A 124 1.79 16.79 4.18
C ARG A 124 2.82 17.05 3.11
N ILE A 125 3.30 18.28 3.00
CA ILE A 125 4.44 18.59 2.12
C ILE A 125 5.67 17.76 2.51
N ALA A 126 6.42 17.29 1.52
CA ALA A 126 7.66 16.56 1.74
C ALA A 126 8.68 17.42 2.50
N SER A 127 9.34 16.83 3.51
CA SER A 127 10.39 17.48 4.29
C SER A 127 11.76 17.47 3.61
N SER A 128 11.98 16.54 2.68
CA SER A 128 13.22 16.44 1.90
C SER A 128 12.91 15.87 0.53
N VAL A 129 13.53 16.46 -0.50
CA VAL A 129 13.51 16.00 -1.89
C VAL A 129 14.91 16.22 -2.44
N ASP A 130 15.72 15.16 -2.50
CA ASP A 130 17.17 15.25 -2.73
C ASP A 130 17.68 14.31 -3.81
N PHE A 131 18.66 14.76 -4.60
CA PHE A 131 19.33 13.88 -5.54
C PHE A 131 20.21 12.91 -4.76
N VAL A 132 20.20 11.64 -5.17
CA VAL A 132 21.02 10.61 -4.52
C VAL A 132 21.76 9.73 -5.53
N ILE A 133 22.83 9.11 -5.06
CA ILE A 133 23.55 8.04 -5.77
C ILE A 133 23.66 6.80 -4.87
N PRO A 134 23.72 5.58 -5.44
CA PRO A 134 24.07 4.39 -4.68
C PRO A 134 25.45 4.55 -4.06
N ASP A 135 25.57 4.27 -2.78
CA ASP A 135 26.82 4.36 -2.02
C ASP A 135 26.79 3.32 -0.88
N PRO A 136 27.65 2.27 -0.91
CA PRO A 136 27.72 1.27 0.16
C PRO A 136 28.00 1.85 1.56
N ASN A 137 28.55 3.06 1.65
CA ASN A 137 28.81 3.75 2.92
C ASN A 137 27.80 4.88 3.20
N GLY A 138 26.76 4.99 2.37
CA GLY A 138 25.73 6.01 2.49
C GLY A 138 24.89 5.89 3.76
N ASN A 139 24.35 7.02 4.19
CA ASN A 139 23.57 7.16 5.43
C ASN A 139 22.06 7.03 5.22
N ILE A 140 21.59 6.94 3.97
CA ILE A 140 20.20 6.66 3.64
C ILE A 140 20.07 5.16 3.37
N TYR A 141 19.10 4.52 4.03
CA TYR A 141 18.88 3.09 3.98
C TYR A 141 17.54 2.81 3.30
N THR A 142 17.53 1.91 2.33
CA THR A 142 16.27 1.41 1.75
C THR A 142 16.07 -0.07 2.08
N PRO A 143 14.81 -0.56 2.10
CA PRO A 143 14.53 -1.99 2.16
C PRO A 143 15.35 -2.74 1.09
N GLY A 144 15.96 -3.86 1.46
CA GLY A 144 16.91 -4.60 0.59
C GLY A 144 18.38 -4.27 0.81
N GLY A 145 18.71 -3.38 1.75
CA GLY A 145 20.09 -3.15 2.21
C GLY A 145 20.92 -2.23 1.32
N GLN A 146 20.32 -1.68 0.25
CA GLN A 146 20.94 -0.62 -0.54
C GLN A 146 21.09 0.64 0.29
N ARG A 147 22.22 1.32 0.06
CA ARG A 147 22.57 2.56 0.74
C ARG A 147 22.80 3.67 -0.26
N TRP A 148 22.49 4.89 0.16
CA TRP A 148 22.49 6.06 -0.71
C TRP A 148 23.14 7.26 -0.04
N SER A 149 23.76 8.10 -0.85
CA SER A 149 24.36 9.37 -0.45
C SER A 149 23.75 10.52 -1.23
N VAL A 150 23.43 11.61 -0.53
CA VAL A 150 22.91 12.84 -1.12
C VAL A 150 24.00 13.53 -1.94
N VAL A 151 23.62 14.04 -3.11
CA VAL A 151 24.49 14.81 -4.01
C VAL A 151 23.80 16.10 -4.46
N ASN A 152 24.58 17.08 -4.90
CA ASN A 152 24.09 18.41 -5.31
C ASN A 152 23.95 18.58 -6.82
N TYR A 153 24.18 17.53 -7.60
CA TYR A 153 24.00 17.51 -9.05
C TYR A 153 22.87 16.57 -9.43
N ALA A 154 22.25 16.83 -10.58
CA ALA A 154 21.11 16.03 -11.04
C ALA A 154 21.52 14.58 -11.29
N THR A 155 20.76 13.65 -10.70
CA THR A 155 20.87 12.21 -10.93
C THR A 155 19.50 11.68 -11.32
N ARG A 156 19.43 10.46 -11.84
CA ARG A 156 18.15 9.79 -12.12
C ARG A 156 17.42 9.29 -10.85
N HIS A 157 17.92 9.60 -9.66
CA HIS A 157 17.34 9.10 -8.40
C HIS A 157 16.99 10.27 -7.49
N LEU A 158 15.80 10.21 -6.90
CA LEU A 158 15.34 11.18 -5.91
C LEU A 158 15.03 10.47 -4.60
N TYR A 159 15.68 10.89 -3.53
CA TYR A 159 15.23 10.61 -2.19
C TYR A 159 14.12 11.59 -1.83
N VAL A 160 12.98 11.07 -1.39
CA VAL A 160 11.82 11.85 -0.97
C VAL A 160 11.39 11.37 0.39
N ALA A 161 11.18 12.29 1.32
CA ALA A 161 10.80 11.93 2.67
C ALA A 161 9.86 12.94 3.30
N VAL A 162 9.05 12.44 4.22
CA VAL A 162 8.13 13.21 5.04
C VAL A 162 8.20 12.70 6.48
N GLN A 163 7.91 13.61 7.41
CA GLN A 163 7.65 13.25 8.78
C GLN A 163 6.37 13.96 9.23
N PHE A 164 5.31 13.17 9.40
CA PHE A 164 4.05 13.67 9.89
C PHE A 164 4.14 14.01 11.38
N ASP A 165 3.35 14.98 11.80
CA ASP A 165 3.32 15.43 13.18
C ASP A 165 2.45 14.52 14.05
N PHE A 166 2.55 14.68 15.37
CA PHE A 166 1.93 13.80 16.35
C PHE A 166 0.41 13.72 16.21
N LEU A 167 -0.26 14.86 16.04
CA LEU A 167 -1.72 14.95 16.00
C LEU A 167 -2.30 14.79 14.58
N GLU A 168 -1.45 14.67 13.57
CA GLU A 168 -1.90 14.48 12.19
C GLU A 168 -2.45 13.06 12.03
N ALA A 169 -3.74 13.02 11.66
CA ALA A 169 -4.52 11.79 11.55
C ALA A 169 -4.47 10.97 12.85
N GLU A 170 -4.58 11.61 14.02
CA GLU A 170 -4.59 10.89 15.29
C GLU A 170 -5.73 9.86 15.35
N ASP A 171 -5.45 8.71 15.98
CA ASP A 171 -6.33 7.55 16.10
C ASP A 171 -6.80 6.89 14.77
N GLU A 172 -6.37 7.43 13.63
CA GLU A 172 -6.65 6.84 12.33
C GLU A 172 -5.79 5.60 12.06
N THR A 173 -6.38 4.63 11.38
CA THR A 173 -5.64 3.47 10.86
C THR A 173 -5.29 3.71 9.40
N ILE A 174 -4.02 4.02 9.15
CA ILE A 174 -3.51 4.30 7.81
C ILE A 174 -3.11 3.00 7.15
N ARG A 175 -3.48 2.82 5.89
CA ARG A 175 -3.15 1.63 5.08
C ARG A 175 -2.53 1.97 3.73
N GLU A 176 -2.48 3.25 3.39
CA GLU A 176 -1.91 3.75 2.15
C GLU A 176 -1.03 4.96 2.38
N VAL A 177 0.04 5.04 1.61
CA VAL A 177 0.84 6.25 1.44
C VAL A 177 0.97 6.52 -0.05
N GLY A 178 0.71 7.75 -0.47
CA GLY A 178 0.96 8.18 -1.84
C GLY A 178 1.76 9.47 -1.92
N ILE A 179 2.54 9.63 -2.99
CA ILE A 179 3.27 10.85 -3.28
C ILE A 179 2.56 11.57 -4.41
N PHE A 180 2.05 12.76 -4.13
CA PHE A 180 1.43 13.65 -5.09
C PHE A 180 2.37 14.79 -5.46
N VAL A 181 2.28 15.24 -6.70
CA VAL A 181 3.00 16.41 -7.20
C VAL A 181 2.02 17.41 -7.78
N ASP A 182 2.31 18.70 -7.57
CA ASP A 182 1.47 19.82 -8.03
C ASP A 182 0.05 19.82 -7.45
N SER A 183 -0.13 19.38 -6.20
CA SER A 183 -1.41 19.56 -5.50
C SER A 183 -1.68 21.04 -5.27
N VAL A 184 -2.93 21.47 -5.47
CA VAL A 184 -3.37 22.86 -5.32
C VAL A 184 -4.19 23.00 -4.03
N ARG A 185 -3.81 23.96 -3.19
CA ARG A 185 -4.53 24.30 -1.95
C ARG A 185 -5.88 24.94 -2.27
N ALA A 186 -6.89 24.65 -1.46
CA ALA A 186 -8.15 25.37 -1.50
C ALA A 186 -7.98 26.85 -1.14
N ALA A 187 -8.91 27.68 -1.64
CA ALA A 187 -8.89 29.11 -1.36
C ALA A 187 -9.02 29.38 0.15
N GLY A 188 -8.16 30.26 0.68
CA GLY A 188 -8.15 30.64 2.09
C GLY A 188 -7.29 29.75 3.00
N VAL A 189 -6.76 28.63 2.50
CA VAL A 189 -5.81 27.80 3.24
C VAL A 189 -4.44 28.50 3.32
N PRO A 190 -3.86 28.72 4.51
CA PRO A 190 -2.57 29.40 4.66
C PRO A 190 -1.42 28.71 3.91
N GLU A 191 -0.55 29.49 3.26
CA GLU A 191 0.63 28.94 2.57
C GLU A 191 1.59 28.21 3.52
N GLY A 192 1.71 28.69 4.76
CA GLY A 192 2.58 28.09 5.78
C GLY A 192 2.05 26.78 6.39
N GLN A 193 0.80 26.39 6.10
CA GLN A 193 0.22 25.16 6.64
C GLN A 193 0.81 23.94 5.92
N LEU A 194 1.55 23.09 6.63
CA LEU A 194 2.27 21.99 5.99
C LEU A 194 1.40 20.76 5.72
N TYR A 195 0.35 20.55 6.51
CA TYR A 195 -0.60 19.44 6.41
C TYR A 195 -1.97 19.94 5.99
N LEU A 196 -2.54 19.27 5.00
CA LEU A 196 -3.82 19.58 4.38
C LEU A 196 -4.76 18.40 4.60
N THR A 197 -5.96 18.68 5.09
CA THR A 197 -7.09 17.74 5.03
C THR A 197 -7.61 17.64 3.60
N PRO A 198 -8.41 16.62 3.25
CA PRO A 198 -8.94 16.45 1.90
C PRO A 198 -9.73 17.68 1.41
N ASP A 199 -10.50 18.33 2.28
CA ASP A 199 -11.30 19.51 1.96
C ASP A 199 -10.43 20.78 1.72
N GLU A 200 -9.18 20.76 2.18
CA GLU A 200 -8.21 21.86 1.99
C GLU A 200 -7.39 21.70 0.69
N VAL A 201 -7.69 20.67 -0.11
CA VAL A 201 -7.07 20.39 -1.40
C VAL A 201 -8.08 20.67 -2.52
N ALA A 202 -7.86 21.73 -3.29
CA ALA A 202 -8.71 22.06 -4.44
C ALA A 202 -8.47 21.13 -5.64
N GLU A 203 -7.20 20.83 -5.91
CA GLU A 203 -6.82 19.88 -6.96
C GLU A 203 -5.80 18.88 -6.38
N PRO A 204 -6.01 17.56 -6.55
CA PRO A 204 -5.13 16.56 -5.94
C PRO A 204 -3.73 16.56 -6.55
N GLY A 205 -3.55 17.09 -7.76
CA GLY A 205 -2.32 16.96 -8.54
C GLY A 205 -2.15 15.55 -9.12
N TYR A 206 -0.90 15.16 -9.36
CA TYR A 206 -0.55 13.88 -9.98
C TYR A 206 0.01 12.89 -8.96
N LEU A 207 -0.57 11.70 -8.90
CA LEU A 207 -0.05 10.60 -8.10
C LEU A 207 1.19 10.00 -8.80
N LEU A 208 2.35 10.09 -8.15
CA LEU A 208 3.62 9.54 -8.64
C LEU A 208 3.94 8.16 -8.11
N LEU A 209 3.55 7.89 -6.87
CA LEU A 209 3.81 6.64 -6.18
C LEU A 209 2.64 6.37 -5.24
N LEU A 210 2.22 5.12 -5.17
CA LEU A 210 1.27 4.62 -4.20
C LEU A 210 1.84 3.35 -3.57
N ASP A 211 1.66 3.22 -2.27
CA ASP A 211 2.05 2.06 -1.49
C ASP A 211 0.91 1.65 -0.57
N ARG A 212 0.70 0.35 -0.41
CA ARG A 212 -0.43 -0.26 0.32
C ARG A 212 0.10 -1.28 1.32
N PHE A 213 -0.34 -1.20 2.57
CA PHE A 213 0.12 -2.09 3.64
C PHE A 213 -1.02 -2.51 4.60
N SER A 214 -0.74 -3.47 5.48
CA SER A 214 -1.72 -4.13 6.36
C SER A 214 -2.29 -3.24 7.47
N GLY A 215 -1.88 -1.97 7.54
CA GLY A 215 -2.36 -0.98 8.51
C GLY A 215 -1.37 -0.61 9.60
N VAL A 216 -1.30 0.69 9.88
CA VAL A 216 -0.59 1.30 11.00
C VAL A 216 -1.56 2.25 11.70
N THR A 217 -1.87 1.99 12.97
CA THR A 217 -2.68 2.88 13.79
C THR A 217 -1.83 4.04 14.30
N ARG A 218 -2.26 5.26 14.01
CA ARG A 218 -1.58 6.49 14.46
C ARG A 218 -1.73 6.64 15.97
N SER A 219 -0.75 7.29 16.57
CA SER A 219 -0.75 7.60 17.99
C SER A 219 -0.22 9.01 18.20
N PRO A 220 -0.84 9.80 19.09
CA PRO A 220 -0.37 11.14 19.41
C PRO A 220 0.99 11.15 20.14
N SER A 221 1.51 9.98 20.51
CA SER A 221 2.83 9.82 21.12
C SER A 221 3.95 9.53 20.11
N LYS A 222 3.62 9.32 18.82
CA LYS A 222 4.57 8.90 17.79
C LYS A 222 4.40 9.71 16.51
N ARG A 223 5.53 10.17 15.96
CA ARG A 223 5.59 10.68 14.59
C ARG A 223 5.86 9.51 13.65
N GLU A 224 5.11 9.46 12.55
CA GLU A 224 5.34 8.49 11.49
C GLU A 224 6.10 9.16 10.35
N GLY A 225 7.13 8.49 9.86
CA GLY A 225 7.95 8.97 8.77
C GLY A 225 7.92 7.99 7.61
N TYR A 226 7.79 8.52 6.40
CA TYR A 226 7.89 7.74 5.17
C TYR A 226 9.00 8.30 4.31
N SER A 227 9.76 7.41 3.69
CA SER A 227 10.86 7.80 2.82
C SER A 227 11.04 6.79 1.70
N TYR A 228 11.26 7.29 0.48
CA TYR A 228 11.43 6.47 -0.72
C TYR A 228 12.62 6.99 -1.53
N VAL A 229 13.23 6.09 -2.31
CA VAL A 229 14.13 6.47 -3.39
C VAL A 229 13.42 6.17 -4.71
N LEU A 230 13.04 7.21 -5.43
CA LEU A 230 12.42 7.13 -6.74
C LEU A 230 13.49 6.91 -7.81
N VAL A 231 13.25 5.98 -8.72
CA VAL A 231 14.12 5.72 -9.89
C VAL A 231 13.41 6.22 -11.14
N ILE A 232 14.04 7.16 -11.85
CA ILE A 232 13.47 7.88 -12.99
C ILE A 232 14.11 7.43 -14.30
#